data_AF-A0AAD9L4X9-F1
#
_entry.id   AF-A0AAD9L4X9-F1
#
_cell.length_a   1.000
_cell.length_b   1.000
_cell.length_c   1.000
_cell.angle_alpha   90.00
_cell.angle_beta   90.00
_cell.angle_gamma   90.00
#
_symmetry.space_group_name_H-M   'P 1'
#
loop_
_entity.id
_entity.type
_entity.pdbx_description
1 polymer ?
#
loop_
_entity_poly.entity_id
_entity_poly.type
_entity_poly.pdbx_seq_one_letter_code
_entity_poly.pdbx_strand_id
1 'polypeptide(L)'
;MSMDRHRAMGPGAFERVLRGALDKLPPEKSNVVRVFLSSGFTDFQHERNVLASEAVPQLRTYCHTKGLDLQVVDLQWGAHPEDVTEPGARDTSRGEIRKCCQSSLGSCLVYLIGDKYGDSPIVTSIEAEEFELLRQTALVVSKDVTLLDTWYARDENAVPAAYVLQPVESKFPYYNAWKEEKRAKREQDRKDWFAVRNLLQITLRAAASHALKCGLINKTQSQRYFQSALETDVTAGLEVHSNTHRCLCFKRKITNIDISDKLAGDYVDLDCGQPDLDANDQLRTLVDTTIPATLSKSNILQYTIDWQPGGLDPVNCGQHEQYLRSLTETFVRCVRTHVKRLLRSSAIPDCHLRDELYHDILHHAHVCNKMTQLFFGREKLLTEIKSKLQKVYHEDVALVHENKTPLPEDEQVKKENKDSAQEDVKTKRESKYLVLQDGKFRREKVDSETERREGQQRKQRFGSGKWCVQK
;
A
#
# COMPACT_ATOMS: atom_id res chain seq x y z
N MET A 1 -23.81 13.91 -18.88
CA MET A 1 -23.79 12.52 -18.38
C MET A 1 -23.29 12.48 -16.93
N SER A 2 -24.04 13.11 -16.01
CA SER A 2 -23.69 13.21 -14.58
C SER A 2 -24.09 11.96 -13.75
N MET A 3 -24.66 10.95 -14.40
CA MET A 3 -25.27 9.79 -13.71
C MET A 3 -24.32 8.59 -13.50
N ASP A 4 -23.13 8.58 -14.11
CA ASP A 4 -22.34 7.33 -14.18
C ASP A 4 -21.51 7.00 -12.93
N ARG A 5 -21.39 7.91 -11.94
CA ARG A 5 -20.73 7.57 -10.66
C ARG A 5 -21.65 7.05 -9.57
N HIS A 6 -22.92 7.42 -9.62
CA HIS A 6 -23.95 6.74 -8.84
C HIS A 6 -24.18 5.29 -9.32
N ARG A 7 -23.57 4.90 -10.44
CA ARG A 7 -23.62 3.54 -11.01
C ARG A 7 -22.45 2.64 -10.58
N ALA A 8 -21.33 3.23 -10.13
CA ALA A 8 -20.19 2.47 -9.59
C ALA A 8 -20.40 2.08 -8.11
N MET A 9 -21.27 2.81 -7.42
CA MET A 9 -21.82 2.41 -6.13
C MET A 9 -23.15 1.70 -6.40
N GLY A 10 -23.33 0.47 -5.94
CA GLY A 10 -24.61 -0.23 -6.11
C GLY A 10 -25.79 0.64 -5.63
N PRO A 11 -26.98 0.53 -6.25
CA PRO A 11 -28.14 1.32 -5.85
C PRO A 11 -28.35 1.23 -4.33
N GLY A 12 -28.32 2.37 -3.64
CA GLY A 12 -28.48 2.47 -2.18
C GLY A 12 -27.20 2.61 -1.35
N ALA A 13 -25.98 2.56 -1.92
CA ALA A 13 -24.75 2.69 -1.11
C ALA A 13 -24.63 4.04 -0.38
N PHE A 14 -25.05 5.13 -1.05
CA PHE A 14 -25.09 6.47 -0.46
C PHE A 14 -25.99 6.52 0.78
N GLU A 15 -27.22 6.00 0.65
CA GLU A 15 -28.17 5.95 1.77
C GLU A 15 -27.71 5.02 2.89
N ARG A 16 -27.02 3.91 2.56
CA ARG A 16 -26.45 2.99 3.55
C ARG A 16 -25.43 3.69 4.45
N VAL A 17 -24.51 4.46 3.84
CA VAL A 17 -23.52 5.24 4.60
C VAL A 17 -24.21 6.28 5.49
N LEU A 18 -25.19 7.01 4.97
CA LEU A 18 -25.95 7.99 5.76
C LEU A 18 -26.77 7.36 6.91
N ARG A 19 -27.20 6.10 6.75
CA ARG A 19 -27.88 5.32 7.79
C ARG A 19 -26.91 4.69 8.81
N GLY A 20 -25.61 4.90 8.66
CA GLY A 20 -24.58 4.40 9.58
C GLY A 20 -24.20 2.93 9.37
N ALA A 21 -24.44 2.37 8.19
CA ALA A 21 -23.96 1.02 7.87
C ALA A 21 -22.43 1.03 7.71
N LEU A 22 -21.73 0.12 8.43
CA LEU A 22 -20.26 0.01 8.41
C LEU A 22 -19.75 -1.11 7.48
N ASP A 23 -20.63 -1.97 6.99
CA ASP A 23 -20.28 -3.03 6.06
C ASP A 23 -20.20 -2.49 4.63
N LYS A 24 -19.23 -2.98 3.83
CA LYS A 24 -19.10 -2.64 2.40
C LYS A 24 -19.12 -1.13 2.14
N LEU A 25 -18.36 -0.36 2.92
CA LEU A 25 -18.23 1.08 2.74
C LEU A 25 -17.60 1.42 1.38
N PRO A 26 -18.09 2.46 0.68
CA PRO A 26 -17.43 3.00 -0.50
C PRO A 26 -15.99 3.46 -0.18
N PRO A 27 -15.06 3.42 -1.15
CA PRO A 27 -13.69 3.88 -0.91
C PRO A 27 -13.65 5.38 -0.58
N GLU A 28 -12.79 5.78 0.36
CA GLU A 28 -12.56 7.19 0.68
C GLU A 28 -11.95 7.94 -0.52
N LYS A 29 -12.25 9.24 -0.60
CA LYS A 29 -11.57 10.13 -1.53
C LYS A 29 -10.15 10.35 -1.03
N SER A 30 -9.19 9.65 -1.61
CA SER A 30 -7.78 9.97 -1.44
C SER A 30 -7.43 11.20 -2.30
N ASN A 31 -6.42 11.98 -1.92
CA ASN A 31 -5.76 12.96 -2.78
C ASN A 31 -4.32 12.52 -3.08
N VAL A 32 -3.95 11.30 -2.70
CA VAL A 32 -2.59 10.78 -2.79
C VAL A 32 -2.48 9.88 -4.01
N VAL A 33 -1.45 10.14 -4.82
CA VAL A 33 -0.95 9.23 -5.85
C VAL A 33 0.27 8.53 -5.27
N ARG A 34 0.11 7.26 -4.93
CA ARG A 34 1.21 6.41 -4.44
C ARG A 34 1.76 5.56 -5.59
N VAL A 35 3.09 5.54 -5.72
CA VAL A 35 3.85 4.72 -6.67
C VAL A 35 4.76 3.81 -5.85
N PHE A 36 4.68 2.51 -6.06
CA PHE A 36 5.59 1.55 -5.44
C PHE A 36 6.63 1.12 -6.47
N LEU A 37 7.90 1.29 -6.15
CA LEU A 37 9.02 0.92 -7.00
C LEU A 37 9.66 -0.35 -6.46
N SER A 38 9.70 -1.40 -7.27
CA SER A 38 10.38 -2.67 -6.97
C SER A 38 11.43 -2.97 -8.05
N SER A 39 12.60 -3.41 -7.63
CA SER A 39 13.73 -3.72 -8.50
C SER A 39 14.68 -4.71 -7.86
N GLY A 40 15.61 -5.27 -8.64
CA GLY A 40 16.81 -5.89 -8.07
C GLY A 40 17.64 -4.87 -7.27
N PHE A 41 18.16 -5.28 -6.12
CA PHE A 41 18.84 -4.37 -5.18
C PHE A 41 20.12 -3.75 -5.77
N THR A 42 21.02 -4.59 -6.26
CA THR A 42 22.32 -4.16 -6.82
C THR A 42 22.19 -3.63 -8.26
N ASP A 43 21.36 -4.29 -9.07
CA ASP A 43 21.27 -4.10 -10.53
C ASP A 43 20.75 -2.70 -10.94
N PHE A 44 19.80 -2.11 -10.19
CA PHE A 44 19.09 -0.89 -10.60
C PHE A 44 19.47 0.38 -9.83
N GLN A 45 20.65 0.43 -9.22
CA GLN A 45 21.03 1.58 -8.38
C GLN A 45 21.02 2.90 -9.16
N HIS A 46 21.54 2.92 -10.39
CA HIS A 46 21.59 4.12 -11.23
C HIS A 46 20.20 4.59 -11.66
N GLU A 47 19.33 3.67 -12.10
CA GLU A 47 17.94 3.97 -12.46
C GLU A 47 17.16 4.51 -11.27
N ARG A 48 17.29 3.89 -10.10
CA ARG A 48 16.63 4.37 -8.86
C ARG A 48 17.12 5.77 -8.49
N ASN A 49 18.43 6.02 -8.59
CA ASN A 49 19.02 7.32 -8.32
C ASN A 49 18.46 8.42 -9.24
N VAL A 50 18.44 8.22 -10.56
CA VAL A 50 17.93 9.23 -11.50
C VAL A 50 16.41 9.43 -11.37
N LEU A 51 15.66 8.36 -11.09
CA LEU A 51 14.23 8.48 -10.82
C LEU A 51 13.99 9.33 -9.56
N ALA A 52 14.75 9.08 -8.48
CA ALA A 52 14.61 9.83 -7.23
C ALA A 52 15.05 11.30 -7.36
N SER A 53 16.17 11.58 -8.05
CA SER A 53 16.72 12.93 -8.16
C SER A 53 16.05 13.79 -9.22
N GLU A 54 15.56 13.19 -10.32
CA GLU A 54 15.01 13.94 -11.47
C GLU A 54 13.51 13.71 -11.68
N ALA A 55 13.07 12.44 -11.74
CA ALA A 55 11.67 12.13 -12.08
C ALA A 55 10.69 12.50 -10.97
N VAL A 56 11.01 12.12 -9.73
CA VAL A 56 10.12 12.32 -8.57
C VAL A 56 9.85 13.80 -8.31
N PRO A 57 10.83 14.72 -8.31
CA PRO A 57 10.55 16.16 -8.16
C PRO A 57 9.62 16.69 -9.26
N GLN A 58 9.87 16.34 -10.53
CA GLN A 58 9.04 16.77 -11.65
C GLN A 58 7.58 16.28 -11.54
N LEU A 59 7.40 15.04 -11.10
CA LEU A 59 6.07 14.45 -10.89
C LEU A 59 5.38 15.04 -9.66
N ARG A 60 6.11 15.34 -8.60
CA ARG A 60 5.58 15.97 -7.39
C ARG A 60 5.03 17.36 -7.73
N THR A 61 5.79 18.18 -8.44
CA THR A 61 5.33 19.49 -8.94
C THR A 61 4.08 19.32 -9.79
N TYR A 62 4.08 18.39 -10.75
CA TYR A 62 2.92 18.15 -11.59
C TYR A 62 1.67 17.75 -10.80
N CYS A 63 1.79 16.80 -9.86
CA CYS A 63 0.68 16.36 -9.02
C CYS A 63 0.15 17.50 -8.14
N HIS A 64 1.05 18.31 -7.58
CA HIS A 64 0.69 19.45 -6.74
C HIS A 64 -0.15 20.49 -7.51
N THR A 65 0.18 20.78 -8.79
CA THR A 65 -0.66 21.64 -9.64
C THR A 65 -2.08 21.10 -9.90
N LYS A 66 -2.34 19.83 -9.55
CA LYS A 66 -3.63 19.15 -9.68
C LYS A 66 -4.30 18.88 -8.33
N GLY A 67 -3.78 19.44 -7.23
CA GLY A 67 -4.30 19.20 -5.88
C GLY A 67 -4.04 17.77 -5.38
N LEU A 68 -3.02 17.10 -5.92
CA LEU A 68 -2.63 15.74 -5.57
C LEU A 68 -1.26 15.70 -4.89
N ASP A 69 -1.11 14.80 -3.93
CA ASP A 69 0.16 14.52 -3.28
C ASP A 69 0.79 13.27 -3.87
N LEU A 70 2.04 13.38 -4.33
CA LEU A 70 2.81 12.24 -4.82
C LEU A 70 3.61 11.59 -3.68
N GLN A 71 3.47 10.28 -3.54
CA GLN A 71 4.30 9.45 -2.68
C GLN A 71 4.94 8.34 -3.51
N VAL A 72 6.26 8.34 -3.62
CA VAL A 72 7.01 7.24 -4.22
C VAL A 72 7.64 6.44 -3.09
N VAL A 73 7.38 5.14 -3.09
CA VAL A 73 7.87 4.18 -2.09
C VAL A 73 8.91 3.31 -2.77
N ASP A 74 10.16 3.49 -2.38
CA ASP A 74 11.29 2.62 -2.69
C ASP A 74 11.86 2.14 -1.35
N LEU A 75 11.64 0.86 -1.02
CA LEU A 75 12.10 0.28 0.24
C LEU A 75 13.61 0.03 0.27
N GLN A 76 14.26 0.11 -0.89
CA GLN A 76 15.69 -0.11 -1.04
C GLN A 76 16.47 1.22 -1.05
N TRP A 77 15.79 2.37 -0.97
CA TRP A 77 16.44 3.68 -0.95
C TRP A 77 17.14 3.92 0.38
N GLY A 78 18.48 4.02 0.34
CA GLY A 78 19.30 4.22 1.54
C GLY A 78 19.40 2.98 2.45
N ALA A 79 18.88 1.83 1.99
CA ALA A 79 19.01 0.55 2.68
C ALA A 79 20.39 -0.05 2.43
N HIS A 80 20.96 -0.70 3.45
CA HIS A 80 22.15 -1.53 3.30
C HIS A 80 21.73 -2.92 2.75
N PRO A 81 22.61 -3.65 2.01
CA PRO A 81 22.28 -5.00 1.54
C PRO A 81 21.73 -5.95 2.61
N GLU A 82 22.18 -5.84 3.86
CA GLU A 82 21.64 -6.70 4.94
C GLU A 82 20.21 -6.33 5.32
N ASP A 83 19.80 -5.07 5.20
CA ASP A 83 18.45 -4.61 5.55
C ASP A 83 17.41 -5.17 4.55
N VAL A 84 17.79 -5.34 3.29
CA VAL A 84 16.93 -5.90 2.23
C VAL A 84 16.81 -7.42 2.32
N THR A 85 17.77 -8.07 2.97
CA THR A 85 17.79 -9.52 3.17
C THR A 85 17.26 -9.95 4.55
N GLU A 86 16.81 -8.99 5.36
CA GLU A 86 16.13 -9.29 6.63
C GLU A 86 14.88 -10.16 6.38
N PRO A 87 14.59 -11.12 7.26
CA PRO A 87 13.42 -11.99 7.09
C PRO A 87 12.10 -11.23 6.91
N GLY A 88 11.92 -10.10 7.61
CA GLY A 88 10.71 -9.28 7.55
C GLY A 88 10.60 -8.36 6.32
N ALA A 89 11.63 -8.26 5.47
CA ALA A 89 11.64 -7.36 4.31
C ALA A 89 10.51 -7.72 3.32
N ARG A 90 10.28 -9.02 3.10
CA ARG A 90 9.20 -9.54 2.25
C ARG A 90 7.81 -9.08 2.71
N ASP A 91 7.54 -9.23 4.01
CA ASP A 91 6.24 -8.86 4.57
C ASP A 91 6.01 -7.35 4.55
N THR A 92 7.08 -6.58 4.75
CA THR A 92 7.08 -5.12 4.62
C THR A 92 6.73 -4.70 3.19
N SER A 93 7.40 -5.26 2.19
CA SER A 93 7.12 -4.98 0.78
C SER A 93 5.67 -5.31 0.40
N ARG A 94 5.20 -6.52 0.77
CA ARG A 94 3.81 -6.93 0.53
C ARG A 94 2.80 -6.02 1.21
N GLY A 95 3.09 -5.56 2.43
CA GLY A 95 2.28 -4.58 3.14
C GLY A 95 2.20 -3.25 2.41
N GLU A 96 3.33 -2.75 1.90
CA GLU A 96 3.40 -1.50 1.14
C GLU A 96 2.72 -1.59 -0.23
N ILE A 97 2.84 -2.72 -0.94
CA ILE A 97 2.10 -2.99 -2.17
C ILE A 97 0.58 -2.93 -1.90
N ARG A 98 0.11 -3.61 -0.85
CA ARG A 98 -1.31 -3.60 -0.45
C ARG A 98 -1.79 -2.18 -0.11
N LYS A 99 -1.03 -1.43 0.68
CA LYS A 99 -1.34 -0.02 1.00
C LYS A 99 -1.41 0.82 -0.27
N CYS A 100 -0.41 0.68 -1.15
CA CYS A 100 -0.37 1.38 -2.43
C CYS A 100 -1.66 1.12 -3.20
N CYS A 101 -2.06 -0.14 -3.36
CA CYS A 101 -3.29 -0.55 -4.05
C CYS A 101 -4.59 -0.08 -3.39
N GLN A 102 -4.64 0.02 -2.06
CA GLN A 102 -5.87 0.33 -1.32
C GLN A 102 -6.09 1.83 -1.10
N SER A 103 -5.03 2.61 -0.82
CA SER A 103 -5.16 4.00 -0.35
C SER A 103 -4.80 5.06 -1.39
N SER A 104 -4.30 4.65 -2.56
CA SER A 104 -3.95 5.58 -3.65
C SER A 104 -5.13 5.79 -4.58
N LEU A 105 -5.33 7.02 -5.04
CA LEU A 105 -6.33 7.35 -6.08
C LEU A 105 -6.11 6.60 -7.39
N GLY A 106 -4.91 6.06 -7.60
CA GLY A 106 -4.60 5.18 -8.72
C GLY A 106 -3.15 4.75 -8.67
N SER A 107 -2.91 3.82 -7.76
CA SER A 107 -1.66 3.12 -7.51
C SER A 107 -0.94 2.75 -8.80
N CYS A 108 0.33 3.10 -8.90
CA CYS A 108 1.19 2.62 -9.97
C CYS A 108 2.26 1.71 -9.35
N LEU A 109 2.15 0.41 -9.62
CA LEU A 109 3.25 -0.51 -9.31
C LEU A 109 4.25 -0.43 -10.46
N VAL A 110 5.50 -0.17 -10.14
CA VAL A 110 6.57 -0.04 -11.13
C VAL A 110 7.63 -1.08 -10.82
N TYR A 111 7.86 -1.96 -11.78
CA TYR A 111 8.88 -3.00 -11.70
C TYR A 111 10.04 -2.65 -12.62
N LEU A 112 11.26 -2.58 -12.08
CA LEU A 112 12.49 -2.53 -12.87
C LEU A 112 13.13 -3.91 -12.86
N ILE A 113 13.30 -4.50 -14.05
CA ILE A 113 13.73 -5.89 -14.21
C ILE A 113 14.89 -5.95 -15.17
N GLY A 114 15.97 -6.58 -14.74
CA GLY A 114 17.23 -6.62 -15.47
C GLY A 114 17.62 -8.05 -15.79
N ASP A 115 18.92 -8.30 -15.72
CA ASP A 115 19.55 -9.60 -15.99
C ASP A 115 19.79 -10.42 -14.71
N LYS A 116 19.46 -9.85 -13.54
CA LYS A 116 19.53 -10.51 -12.24
C LYS A 116 18.13 -10.89 -11.76
N TYR A 117 17.92 -12.17 -11.49
CA TYR A 117 16.75 -12.68 -10.78
C TYR A 117 16.75 -12.25 -9.30
N GLY A 118 17.93 -12.30 -8.68
CA GLY A 118 18.19 -11.82 -7.33
C GLY A 118 17.94 -12.84 -6.23
N ASP A 119 18.29 -12.43 -5.00
CA ASP A 119 18.23 -13.28 -3.82
C ASP A 119 16.79 -13.68 -3.45
N SER A 120 16.60 -14.93 -3.04
CA SER A 120 15.32 -15.39 -2.50
C SER A 120 15.28 -15.10 -1.00
N PRO A 121 14.31 -14.36 -0.47
CA PRO A 121 14.19 -14.17 0.97
C PRO A 121 13.95 -15.52 1.67
N ILE A 122 14.49 -15.67 2.88
CA ILE A 122 14.14 -16.82 3.73
C ILE A 122 12.65 -16.74 4.10
N VAL A 123 11.97 -17.88 4.12
CA VAL A 123 10.54 -17.92 4.47
C VAL A 123 10.37 -17.70 5.97
N THR A 124 9.57 -16.72 6.39
CA THR A 124 9.39 -16.39 7.81
C THR A 124 8.35 -17.24 8.52
N SER A 125 7.40 -17.82 7.79
CA SER A 125 6.32 -18.64 8.34
C SER A 125 5.93 -19.73 7.35
N ILE A 126 5.84 -20.97 7.84
CA ILE A 126 5.49 -22.17 7.07
C ILE A 126 4.36 -22.88 7.83
N GLU A 127 3.30 -23.29 7.15
CA GLU A 127 2.21 -24.05 7.78
C GLU A 127 2.74 -25.32 8.46
N ALA A 128 2.18 -25.69 9.61
CA ALA A 128 2.78 -26.73 10.45
C ALA A 128 2.92 -28.07 9.75
N GLU A 129 1.89 -28.50 9.03
CA GLU A 129 1.90 -29.74 8.25
C GLU A 129 2.99 -29.72 7.17
N GLU A 130 3.16 -28.60 6.49
CA GLU A 130 4.19 -28.44 5.46
C GLU A 130 5.60 -28.40 6.06
N PHE A 131 5.79 -27.71 7.19
CA PHE A 131 7.08 -27.65 7.85
C PHE A 131 7.53 -29.03 8.35
N GLU A 132 6.64 -29.77 9.00
CA GLU A 132 6.90 -31.12 9.50
C GLU A 132 7.25 -32.08 8.34
N LEU A 133 6.53 -31.96 7.21
CA LEU A 133 6.81 -32.70 5.98
C LEU A 133 8.20 -32.35 5.39
N LEU A 134 8.53 -31.07 5.28
CA LEU A 134 9.82 -30.62 4.75
C LEU A 134 10.97 -31.03 5.67
N ARG A 135 10.78 -30.97 6.98
CA ARG A 135 11.75 -31.45 7.97
C ARG A 135 12.01 -32.95 7.82
N GLN A 136 10.96 -33.77 7.67
CA GLN A 136 11.13 -35.21 7.42
C GLN A 136 11.83 -35.46 6.08
N THR A 137 11.46 -34.71 5.04
CA THR A 137 12.08 -34.81 3.73
C THR A 137 13.56 -34.44 3.77
N ALA A 138 13.93 -33.41 4.54
CA ALA A 138 15.32 -33.00 4.75
C ALA A 138 16.17 -34.14 5.35
N LEU A 139 15.63 -34.89 6.32
CA LEU A 139 16.31 -36.07 6.88
C LEU A 139 16.52 -37.16 5.82
N VAL A 140 15.51 -37.41 4.97
CA VAL A 140 15.59 -38.40 3.88
C VAL A 140 16.70 -38.05 2.89
N VAL A 141 16.87 -36.76 2.56
CA VAL A 141 17.96 -36.29 1.70
C VAL A 141 19.28 -36.02 2.44
N SER A 142 19.43 -36.58 3.65
CA SER A 142 20.64 -36.49 4.47
C SER A 142 21.09 -35.05 4.79
N LYS A 143 20.14 -34.13 4.94
CA LYS A 143 20.39 -32.77 5.43
C LYS A 143 20.27 -32.72 6.95
N ASP A 144 21.07 -31.85 7.55
CA ASP A 144 20.96 -31.54 8.97
C ASP A 144 19.75 -30.64 9.23
N VAL A 145 18.86 -31.10 10.12
CA VAL A 145 17.63 -30.39 10.53
C VAL A 145 17.80 -29.64 11.85
N THR A 146 18.95 -29.74 12.52
CA THR A 146 19.19 -29.06 13.80
C THR A 146 18.95 -27.56 13.69
N LEU A 147 19.39 -26.94 12.58
CA LEU A 147 19.15 -25.52 12.33
C LEU A 147 17.66 -25.21 12.14
N LEU A 148 16.89 -26.08 11.46
CA LEU A 148 15.45 -25.89 11.33
C LEU A 148 14.77 -25.90 12.69
N ASP A 149 15.08 -26.89 13.52
CA ASP A 149 14.53 -27.05 14.88
C ASP A 149 14.94 -25.92 15.82
N THR A 150 16.11 -25.34 15.57
CA THR A 150 16.69 -24.25 16.37
C THR A 150 16.08 -22.89 16.03
N TRP A 151 15.69 -22.68 14.78
CA TRP A 151 15.29 -21.38 14.25
C TRP A 151 13.80 -21.24 13.96
N TYR A 152 13.06 -22.33 13.80
CA TYR A 152 11.61 -22.28 13.60
C TYR A 152 10.88 -22.82 14.82
N ALA A 153 10.04 -21.99 15.44
CA ALA A 153 9.20 -22.40 16.55
C ALA A 153 7.74 -22.51 16.12
N ARG A 154 7.05 -23.52 16.63
CA ARG A 154 5.62 -23.71 16.40
C ARG A 154 4.81 -22.62 17.11
N ASP A 155 3.97 -21.94 16.35
CA ASP A 155 2.96 -21.00 16.82
C ASP A 155 1.57 -21.64 16.68
N GLU A 156 0.96 -21.96 17.81
CA GLU A 156 -0.39 -22.52 17.89
C GLU A 156 -1.48 -21.44 17.85
N ASN A 157 -1.11 -20.15 17.94
CA ASN A 157 -2.07 -19.05 17.83
C ASN A 157 -2.36 -18.69 16.37
N ALA A 158 -1.48 -19.05 15.45
CA ALA A 158 -1.73 -18.98 14.01
C ALA A 158 -2.84 -19.97 13.63
N VAL A 159 -3.72 -19.56 12.71
CA VAL A 159 -4.80 -20.41 12.19
C VAL A 159 -4.70 -20.44 10.66
N PRO A 160 -4.27 -21.57 10.05
CA PRO A 160 -3.79 -22.80 10.69
C PRO A 160 -2.46 -22.61 11.44
N ALA A 161 -2.12 -23.54 12.33
CA ALA A 161 -0.88 -23.51 13.09
C ALA A 161 0.33 -23.47 12.15
N ALA A 162 1.38 -22.76 12.53
CA ALA A 162 2.54 -22.51 11.68
C ALA A 162 3.85 -22.57 12.45
N TYR A 163 4.96 -22.87 11.76
CA TYR A 163 6.31 -22.70 12.27
C TYR A 163 6.85 -21.35 11.82
N VAL A 164 7.23 -20.52 12.79
CA VAL A 164 7.67 -19.14 12.57
C VAL A 164 9.16 -19.01 12.89
N LEU A 165 9.89 -18.38 11.95
CA LEU A 165 11.30 -18.06 12.11
C LEU A 165 11.49 -17.14 13.32
N GLN A 166 12.35 -17.54 14.24
CA GLN A 166 12.67 -16.78 15.44
C GLN A 166 13.43 -15.49 15.12
N PRO A 167 13.24 -14.42 15.92
CA PRO A 167 13.97 -13.18 15.75
C PRO A 167 15.49 -13.41 15.73
N VAL A 168 16.19 -12.78 14.79
CA VAL A 168 17.65 -12.93 14.62
C VAL A 168 18.38 -12.55 15.91
N GLU A 169 17.89 -11.53 16.59
CA GLU A 169 18.43 -10.99 17.85
C GLU A 169 18.36 -11.97 19.01
N SER A 170 17.51 -13.01 18.93
CA SER A 170 17.42 -14.05 19.98
C SER A 170 18.74 -14.83 20.13
N LYS A 171 19.52 -14.92 19.05
CA LYS A 171 20.81 -15.64 18.99
C LYS A 171 21.97 -14.73 18.59
N PHE A 172 21.68 -13.60 17.94
CA PHE A 172 22.67 -12.60 17.51
C PHE A 172 22.33 -11.20 18.07
N PRO A 173 22.62 -10.92 19.35
CA PRO A 173 22.14 -9.72 20.05
C PRO A 173 22.65 -8.39 19.50
N TYR A 174 23.72 -8.39 18.70
CA TYR A 174 24.32 -7.20 18.11
C TYR A 174 23.87 -6.96 16.66
N TYR A 175 23.09 -7.87 16.07
CA TYR A 175 22.64 -7.79 14.67
C TYR A 175 22.07 -6.42 14.28
N ASN A 176 21.23 -5.85 15.16
CA ASN A 176 20.59 -4.54 14.99
C ASN A 176 21.12 -3.45 15.95
N ALA A 177 22.32 -3.63 16.50
CA ALA A 177 22.89 -2.68 17.45
C ALA A 177 23.40 -1.40 16.75
N TRP A 178 22.61 -0.32 16.75
CA TRP A 178 22.94 0.93 16.03
C TRP A 178 24.18 1.69 16.53
N LYS A 179 24.57 1.56 17.80
CA LYS A 179 25.72 2.28 18.39
C LYS A 179 27.04 1.94 17.68
N GLU A 180 27.85 2.96 17.37
CA GLU A 180 29.11 2.80 16.63
C GLU A 180 30.12 1.90 17.36
N GLU A 181 30.18 1.98 18.69
CA GLU A 181 31.01 1.11 19.54
C GLU A 181 30.75 -0.39 19.32
N LYS A 182 29.55 -0.75 18.85
CA LYS A 182 29.14 -2.14 18.60
C LYS A 182 29.25 -2.54 17.13
N ARG A 183 29.78 -1.68 16.25
CA ARG A 183 29.84 -1.92 14.80
C ARG A 183 30.56 -3.21 14.44
N ALA A 184 31.72 -3.48 15.01
CA ALA A 184 32.48 -4.70 14.72
C ALA A 184 31.71 -5.98 15.12
N LYS A 185 31.01 -5.96 16.26
CA LYS A 185 30.18 -7.08 16.73
C LYS A 185 28.95 -7.26 15.84
N ARG A 186 28.30 -6.16 15.45
CA ARG A 186 27.17 -6.16 14.52
C ARG A 186 27.56 -6.75 13.17
N GLU A 187 28.70 -6.38 12.63
CA GLU A 187 29.22 -6.93 11.37
C GLU A 187 29.46 -8.44 11.48
N GLN A 188 30.02 -8.89 12.61
CA GLN A 188 30.21 -10.32 12.86
C GLN A 188 28.89 -11.07 12.97
N ASP A 189 27.95 -10.58 13.79
CA ASP A 189 26.61 -11.15 13.94
C ASP A 189 25.85 -11.20 12.59
N ARG A 190 25.99 -10.17 11.75
CA ARG A 190 25.41 -10.14 10.39
C ARG A 190 26.01 -11.20 9.47
N LYS A 191 27.33 -11.39 9.51
CA LYS A 191 28.01 -12.46 8.75
C LYS A 191 27.61 -13.85 9.23
N ASP A 192 27.55 -14.06 10.54
CA ASP A 192 27.18 -15.34 11.12
C ASP A 192 25.71 -15.67 10.82
N TRP A 193 24.81 -14.69 10.91
CA TRP A 193 23.43 -14.84 10.47
C TRP A 193 23.34 -15.19 8.98
N PHE A 194 24.08 -14.49 8.13
CA PHE A 194 24.09 -14.77 6.69
C PHE A 194 24.49 -16.23 6.40
N ALA A 195 25.52 -16.75 7.09
CA ALA A 195 25.93 -18.15 6.95
C ALA A 195 24.83 -19.13 7.41
N VAL A 196 24.19 -18.88 8.56
CA VAL A 196 23.07 -19.71 9.05
C VAL A 196 21.89 -19.66 8.09
N ARG A 197 21.50 -18.46 7.62
CA ARG A 197 20.41 -18.25 6.66
C ARG A 197 20.65 -19.05 5.39
N ASN A 198 21.85 -19.02 4.83
CA ASN A 198 22.18 -19.77 3.62
C ASN A 198 22.03 -21.28 3.84
N LEU A 199 22.48 -21.80 4.98
CA LEU A 199 22.31 -23.21 5.32
C LEU A 199 20.82 -23.59 5.46
N LEU A 200 20.02 -22.76 6.14
CA LEU A 200 18.57 -22.94 6.24
C LEU A 200 17.91 -22.98 4.86
N GLN A 201 18.27 -22.07 3.97
CA GLN A 201 17.73 -22.02 2.60
C GLN A 201 18.14 -23.25 1.79
N ILE A 202 19.41 -23.67 1.85
CA ILE A 202 19.89 -24.87 1.16
C ILE A 202 19.11 -26.10 1.64
N THR A 203 18.90 -26.24 2.95
CA THR A 203 18.15 -27.36 3.53
C THR A 203 16.69 -27.34 3.09
N LEU A 204 16.00 -26.19 3.20
CA LEU A 204 14.59 -26.05 2.79
C LEU A 204 14.40 -26.27 1.29
N ARG A 205 15.27 -25.72 0.44
CA ARG A 205 15.20 -25.92 -1.01
C ARG A 205 15.46 -27.37 -1.40
N ALA A 206 16.43 -28.04 -0.78
CA ALA A 206 16.67 -29.46 -1.02
C ALA A 206 15.46 -30.32 -0.64
N ALA A 207 14.85 -30.03 0.52
CA ALA A 207 13.64 -30.70 0.98
C ALA A 207 12.46 -30.43 0.04
N ALA A 208 12.21 -29.18 -0.34
CA ALA A 208 11.11 -28.80 -1.23
C ALA A 208 11.25 -29.44 -2.61
N SER A 209 12.45 -29.41 -3.21
CA SER A 209 12.73 -30.07 -4.48
C SER A 209 12.48 -31.58 -4.44
N HIS A 210 12.88 -32.25 -3.36
CA HIS A 210 12.63 -33.68 -3.21
C HIS A 210 11.14 -33.98 -2.95
N ALA A 211 10.49 -33.21 -2.08
CA ALA A 211 9.07 -33.33 -1.79
C ALA A 211 8.21 -33.14 -3.07
N LEU A 212 8.57 -32.19 -3.92
CA LEU A 212 7.92 -31.98 -5.22
C LEU A 212 8.12 -33.19 -6.15
N LYS A 213 9.33 -33.74 -6.23
CA LYS A 213 9.64 -34.94 -7.03
C LYS A 213 8.84 -36.17 -6.56
N CYS A 214 8.61 -36.29 -5.26
CA CYS A 214 7.81 -37.36 -4.66
C CYS A 214 6.30 -37.08 -4.69
N GLY A 215 5.84 -35.93 -5.20
CA GLY A 215 4.43 -35.56 -5.24
C GLY A 215 3.82 -35.24 -3.86
N LEU A 216 4.65 -34.96 -2.86
CA LEU A 216 4.22 -34.65 -1.48
C LEU A 216 3.75 -33.19 -1.33
N ILE A 217 4.29 -32.30 -2.16
CA ILE A 217 3.87 -30.90 -2.27
C ILE A 217 3.61 -30.54 -3.73
N ASN A 218 2.78 -29.53 -3.96
CA ASN A 218 2.51 -29.02 -5.30
C ASN A 218 3.58 -28.00 -5.77
N LYS A 219 3.53 -27.67 -7.06
CA LYS A 219 4.49 -26.72 -7.68
C LYS A 219 4.47 -25.34 -7.02
N THR A 220 3.30 -24.82 -6.67
CA THR A 220 3.15 -23.51 -6.03
C THR A 220 3.76 -23.50 -4.62
N GLN A 221 3.55 -24.56 -3.84
CA GLN A 221 4.16 -24.72 -2.52
C GLN A 221 5.69 -24.75 -2.64
N SER A 222 6.22 -25.56 -3.55
CA SER A 222 7.67 -25.65 -3.80
C SER A 222 8.27 -24.32 -4.25
N GLN A 223 7.61 -23.59 -5.15
CA GLN A 223 8.12 -22.33 -5.70
C GLN A 223 8.40 -21.27 -4.63
N ARG A 224 7.65 -21.26 -3.51
CA ARG A 224 7.85 -20.28 -2.42
C ARG A 224 9.26 -20.27 -1.82
N TYR A 225 10.01 -21.36 -1.94
CA TYR A 225 11.39 -21.49 -1.43
C TYR A 225 12.45 -21.03 -2.44
N PHE A 226 12.06 -20.76 -3.69
CA PHE A 226 12.96 -20.37 -4.78
C PHE A 226 12.69 -18.96 -5.29
N GLN A 227 11.48 -18.43 -5.08
CA GLN A 227 11.10 -17.09 -5.55
C GLN A 227 12.02 -15.99 -5.04
N SER A 228 12.49 -15.13 -5.94
CA SER A 228 13.22 -13.93 -5.57
C SER A 228 12.31 -12.89 -4.91
N ALA A 229 12.91 -11.92 -4.24
CA ALA A 229 12.19 -10.77 -3.67
C ALA A 229 11.38 -10.03 -4.77
N LEU A 230 11.98 -9.83 -5.94
CA LEU A 230 11.34 -9.17 -7.08
C LEU A 230 10.15 -9.97 -7.62
N GLU A 231 10.30 -11.29 -7.81
CA GLU A 231 9.17 -12.12 -8.23
C GLU A 231 8.04 -12.07 -7.22
N THR A 232 8.37 -12.12 -5.92
CA THR A 232 7.38 -12.02 -4.84
C THR A 232 6.60 -10.71 -4.91
N ASP A 233 7.27 -9.59 -5.14
CA ASP A 233 6.63 -8.27 -5.28
C ASP A 233 5.71 -8.23 -6.49
N VAL A 234 6.16 -8.78 -7.63
CA VAL A 234 5.34 -8.90 -8.84
C VAL A 234 4.09 -9.72 -8.54
N THR A 235 4.24 -10.94 -8.02
CA THR A 235 3.10 -11.81 -7.68
C THR A 235 2.13 -11.14 -6.71
N ALA A 236 2.63 -10.50 -5.64
CA ALA A 236 1.79 -9.79 -4.68
C ALA A 236 1.02 -8.62 -5.32
N GLY A 237 1.66 -7.86 -6.21
CA GLY A 237 1.00 -6.80 -6.96
C GLY A 237 -0.10 -7.30 -7.89
N LEU A 238 0.10 -8.48 -8.48
CA LEU A 238 -0.89 -9.13 -9.36
C LEU A 238 -2.08 -9.70 -8.58
N GLU A 239 -1.86 -10.27 -7.39
CA GLU A 239 -2.94 -10.77 -6.52
C GLU A 239 -3.90 -9.67 -6.06
N VAL A 240 -3.36 -8.48 -5.76
CA VAL A 240 -4.15 -7.36 -5.23
C VAL A 240 -4.88 -6.59 -6.34
N HIS A 241 -4.42 -6.67 -7.59
CA HIS A 241 -4.95 -5.87 -8.70
C HIS A 241 -5.30 -6.74 -9.92
N SER A 242 -6.61 -6.94 -10.15
CA SER A 242 -7.13 -7.40 -11.45
C SER A 242 -6.97 -6.35 -12.56
N ASN A 243 -6.62 -5.10 -12.23
CA ASN A 243 -6.51 -3.98 -13.16
C ASN A 243 -5.06 -3.73 -13.57
N THR A 244 -4.58 -4.58 -14.48
CA THR A 244 -3.18 -4.64 -14.94
C THR A 244 -2.74 -3.41 -15.73
N HIS A 245 -3.68 -2.54 -16.12
CA HIS A 245 -3.43 -1.28 -16.81
C HIS A 245 -2.69 -0.22 -15.98
N ARG A 246 -2.56 -0.42 -14.66
CA ARG A 246 -1.93 0.56 -13.75
C ARG A 246 -0.52 0.20 -13.33
N CYS A 247 -0.05 -0.99 -13.65
CA CYS A 247 1.31 -1.42 -13.40
C CYS A 247 2.19 -1.11 -14.62
N LEU A 248 3.46 -0.75 -14.39
CA LEU A 248 4.48 -0.52 -15.41
C LEU A 248 5.64 -1.47 -15.16
N CYS A 249 6.22 -2.00 -16.23
CA CYS A 249 7.41 -2.84 -16.17
C CYS A 249 8.47 -2.25 -17.13
N PHE A 250 9.60 -1.84 -16.56
CA PHE A 250 10.78 -1.41 -17.30
C PHE A 250 11.78 -2.56 -17.30
N LYS A 251 12.02 -3.14 -18.47
CA LYS A 251 12.95 -4.22 -18.69
C LYS A 251 14.25 -3.64 -19.25
N ARG A 252 15.38 -3.93 -18.61
CA ARG A 252 16.71 -3.69 -19.17
C ARG A 252 17.35 -5.02 -19.54
N LYS A 253 17.93 -5.09 -20.73
CA LYS A 253 18.82 -6.17 -21.15
C LYS A 253 20.23 -5.60 -21.33
N ILE A 254 21.21 -6.13 -20.63
CA ILE A 254 22.62 -5.85 -20.87
C ILE A 254 23.18 -6.92 -21.80
N THR A 255 23.77 -6.50 -22.91
CA THR A 255 24.48 -7.35 -23.86
C THR A 255 25.97 -7.39 -23.52
N ASN A 256 26.63 -8.51 -23.85
CA ASN A 256 28.08 -8.68 -23.73
C ASN A 256 28.64 -8.51 -22.30
N ILE A 257 27.88 -8.95 -21.28
CA ILE A 257 28.33 -8.93 -19.88
C ILE A 257 29.62 -9.74 -19.74
N ASP A 258 30.68 -9.10 -19.25
CA ASP A 258 31.92 -9.77 -18.90
C ASP A 258 31.78 -10.41 -17.51
N ILE A 259 31.52 -11.72 -17.46
CA ILE A 259 31.37 -12.49 -16.21
C ILE A 259 32.66 -12.47 -15.36
N SER A 260 33.82 -12.19 -15.97
CA SER A 260 35.08 -12.07 -15.24
C SER A 260 35.24 -10.74 -14.51
N ASP A 261 34.40 -9.75 -14.82
CA ASP A 261 34.38 -8.47 -14.11
C ASP A 261 33.91 -8.67 -12.65
N LYS A 262 34.59 -8.01 -11.72
CA LYS A 262 34.28 -8.06 -10.29
C LYS A 262 32.88 -7.58 -9.97
N LEU A 263 32.34 -6.66 -10.78
CA LEU A 263 30.99 -6.10 -10.61
C LEU A 263 29.93 -6.87 -11.42
N ALA A 264 30.29 -7.92 -12.18
CA ALA A 264 29.31 -8.70 -12.94
C ALA A 264 28.20 -9.28 -12.03
N GLY A 265 28.58 -9.75 -10.84
CA GLY A 265 27.65 -10.31 -9.85
C GLY A 265 26.59 -9.31 -9.36
N ASP A 266 26.75 -8.01 -9.59
CA ASP A 266 25.72 -7.01 -9.28
C ASP A 266 24.57 -7.00 -10.29
N TYR A 267 24.81 -7.50 -11.51
CA TYR A 267 23.90 -7.45 -12.66
C TYR A 267 23.43 -8.83 -13.13
N VAL A 268 24.12 -9.91 -12.76
CA VAL A 268 23.73 -11.29 -13.05
C VAL A 268 23.90 -12.19 -11.83
N ASP A 269 23.07 -13.22 -11.71
CA ASP A 269 23.23 -14.23 -10.68
C ASP A 269 24.37 -15.19 -11.06
N LEU A 270 25.33 -15.36 -10.15
CA LEU A 270 26.50 -16.21 -10.33
C LEU A 270 26.54 -17.29 -9.27
N ASP A 271 26.69 -18.54 -9.68
CA ASP A 271 27.04 -19.67 -8.83
C ASP A 271 28.49 -20.08 -9.10
N CYS A 272 29.34 -20.03 -8.07
CA CYS A 272 30.77 -20.34 -8.16
C CYS A 272 31.52 -19.62 -9.30
N GLY A 273 31.14 -18.37 -9.59
CA GLY A 273 31.75 -17.56 -10.65
C GLY A 273 31.28 -17.89 -12.07
N GLN A 274 30.22 -18.70 -12.21
CA GLN A 274 29.55 -18.98 -13.49
C GLN A 274 28.08 -18.55 -13.41
N PRO A 275 27.39 -18.30 -14.53
CA PRO A 275 25.98 -17.94 -14.51
C PRO A 275 25.13 -19.02 -13.83
N ASP A 276 24.32 -18.61 -12.84
CA ASP A 276 23.36 -19.50 -12.19
C ASP A 276 22.24 -19.85 -13.17
N LEU A 277 22.20 -21.11 -13.62
CA LEU A 277 21.23 -21.57 -14.62
C LEU A 277 19.80 -21.60 -14.07
N ASP A 278 19.63 -21.96 -12.80
CA ASP A 278 18.32 -22.05 -12.16
C ASP A 278 17.71 -20.65 -11.98
N ALA A 279 18.52 -19.68 -11.53
CA ALA A 279 18.11 -18.28 -11.43
C ALA A 279 17.77 -17.70 -12.81
N ASN A 280 18.58 -17.99 -13.84
CA ASN A 280 18.33 -17.54 -15.21
C ASN A 280 17.03 -18.10 -15.79
N ASP A 281 16.72 -19.39 -15.57
CA ASP A 281 15.48 -20.00 -16.04
C ASP A 281 14.24 -19.44 -15.32
N GLN A 282 14.37 -19.12 -14.03
CA GLN A 282 13.31 -18.45 -13.27
C GLN A 282 13.09 -17.00 -13.76
N LEU A 283 14.18 -16.25 -14.01
CA LEU A 283 14.09 -14.91 -14.59
C LEU A 283 13.41 -14.92 -15.96
N ARG A 284 13.79 -15.87 -16.84
CA ARG A 284 13.13 -16.05 -18.15
C ARG A 284 11.66 -16.35 -17.98
N THR A 285 11.30 -17.23 -17.06
CA THR A 285 9.89 -17.54 -16.77
C THR A 285 9.13 -16.29 -16.33
N LEU A 286 9.69 -15.49 -15.42
CA LEU A 286 9.10 -14.25 -14.95
C LEU A 286 8.92 -13.23 -16.09
N VAL A 287 9.97 -13.02 -16.88
CA VAL A 287 10.05 -11.99 -17.93
C VAL A 287 9.22 -12.34 -19.16
N ASP A 288 9.27 -13.59 -19.61
CA ASP A 288 8.68 -14.02 -20.89
C ASP A 288 7.28 -14.61 -20.73
N THR A 289 6.95 -15.13 -19.54
CA THR A 289 5.64 -15.77 -19.27
C THR A 289 4.81 -14.98 -18.28
N THR A 290 5.26 -14.82 -17.03
CA THR A 290 4.44 -14.25 -15.95
C THR A 290 4.03 -12.80 -16.21
N ILE A 291 4.99 -11.95 -16.60
CA ILE A 291 4.74 -10.53 -16.84
C ILE A 291 3.87 -10.30 -18.08
N PRO A 292 4.15 -10.88 -19.27
CA PRO A 292 3.32 -10.68 -20.46
C PRO A 292 1.93 -11.31 -20.36
N ALA A 293 1.77 -12.37 -19.58
CA ALA A 293 0.46 -12.95 -19.29
C ALA A 293 -0.43 -12.01 -18.47
N THR A 294 0.16 -11.09 -17.72
CA THR A 294 -0.57 -10.25 -16.78
C THR A 294 -0.61 -8.78 -17.20
N LEU A 295 0.50 -8.17 -17.60
CA LEU A 295 0.57 -6.77 -17.99
C LEU A 295 0.26 -6.57 -19.48
N SER A 296 -0.48 -5.53 -19.80
CA SER A 296 -0.69 -5.12 -21.19
C SER A 296 0.62 -4.71 -21.85
N LYS A 297 0.83 -5.07 -23.11
CA LYS A 297 2.07 -4.76 -23.88
C LYS A 297 2.47 -3.28 -23.84
N SER A 298 1.51 -2.35 -23.79
CA SER A 298 1.78 -0.90 -23.69
C SER A 298 2.47 -0.46 -22.39
N ASN A 299 2.42 -1.31 -21.36
CA ASN A 299 2.96 -1.05 -20.04
C ASN A 299 4.28 -1.79 -19.80
N ILE A 300 4.75 -2.56 -20.79
CA ILE A 300 6.04 -3.24 -20.77
C ILE A 300 6.97 -2.45 -21.70
N LEU A 301 8.01 -1.86 -21.12
CA LEU A 301 8.97 -1.01 -21.80
C LEU A 301 10.32 -1.70 -21.75
N GLN A 302 11.02 -1.81 -22.87
CA GLN A 302 12.26 -2.56 -22.96
C GLN A 302 13.40 -1.68 -23.47
N TYR A 303 14.56 -1.85 -22.85
CA TYR A 303 15.80 -1.17 -23.17
C TYR A 303 16.91 -2.22 -23.32
N THR A 304 17.83 -1.96 -24.25
CA THR A 304 19.03 -2.77 -24.43
C THR A 304 20.24 -1.85 -24.37
N ILE A 305 21.24 -2.24 -23.61
CA ILE A 305 22.52 -1.52 -23.48
C ILE A 305 23.68 -2.51 -23.51
N ASP A 306 24.87 -2.04 -23.84
CA ASP A 306 26.07 -2.88 -23.84
C ASP A 306 26.84 -2.76 -22.53
N TRP A 307 27.41 -3.87 -22.05
CA TRP A 307 28.26 -3.87 -20.88
C TRP A 307 29.46 -2.91 -21.06
N GLN A 308 29.80 -2.17 -20.00
CA GLN A 308 31.06 -1.46 -19.86
C GLN A 308 31.83 -2.02 -18.67
N PRO A 309 33.16 -1.85 -18.60
CA PRO A 309 33.92 -2.24 -17.41
C PRO A 309 33.33 -1.61 -16.15
N GLY A 310 32.92 -2.44 -15.19
CA GLY A 310 32.21 -2.05 -13.98
C GLY A 310 30.67 -1.93 -14.11
N GLY A 311 30.10 -2.33 -15.25
CA GLY A 311 28.66 -2.35 -15.50
C GLY A 311 28.12 -1.05 -16.10
N LEU A 312 27.07 -0.50 -15.50
CA LEU A 312 26.43 0.72 -16.00
C LEU A 312 27.23 1.98 -15.62
N ASP A 313 27.97 2.54 -16.57
CA ASP A 313 28.68 3.81 -16.40
C ASP A 313 28.07 4.98 -17.19
N PRO A 314 27.10 5.74 -16.65
CA PRO A 314 26.52 6.89 -17.34
C PRO A 314 27.43 8.11 -17.41
N VAL A 315 28.56 8.13 -16.69
CA VAL A 315 29.49 9.28 -16.69
C VAL A 315 30.41 9.19 -17.90
N ASN A 316 30.91 7.98 -18.20
CA ASN A 316 31.86 7.78 -19.29
C ASN A 316 31.24 7.15 -20.54
N CYS A 317 30.01 6.61 -20.48
CA CYS A 317 29.32 6.04 -21.63
C CYS A 317 28.06 6.83 -22.01
N GLY A 318 28.10 7.51 -23.16
CA GLY A 318 26.95 8.28 -23.67
C GLY A 318 25.71 7.43 -23.97
N GLN A 319 25.87 6.14 -24.31
CA GLN A 319 24.73 5.22 -24.49
C GLN A 319 23.98 5.03 -23.17
N HIS A 320 24.71 4.85 -22.06
CA HIS A 320 24.14 4.67 -20.73
C HIS A 320 23.47 5.96 -20.22
N GLU A 321 24.09 7.11 -20.45
CA GLU A 321 23.49 8.41 -20.13
C GLU A 321 22.16 8.59 -20.89
N GLN A 322 22.15 8.31 -22.20
CA GLN A 322 20.97 8.42 -23.03
C GLN A 322 19.87 7.43 -22.60
N TYR A 323 20.25 6.21 -22.21
CA TYR A 323 19.34 5.22 -21.65
C TYR A 323 18.64 5.75 -20.38
N LEU A 324 19.41 6.25 -19.40
CA LEU A 324 18.86 6.78 -18.14
C LEU A 324 17.94 7.99 -18.39
N ARG A 325 18.31 8.88 -19.32
CA ARG A 325 17.47 10.02 -19.72
C ARG A 325 16.15 9.56 -20.33
N SER A 326 16.21 8.61 -21.28
CA SER A 326 15.03 8.05 -21.94
C SER A 326 14.09 7.31 -20.98
N LEU A 327 14.67 6.55 -20.04
CA LEU A 327 13.93 5.86 -18.97
C LEU A 327 13.21 6.87 -18.08
N THR A 328 13.91 7.92 -17.64
CA THR A 328 13.39 8.99 -16.78
C THR A 328 12.22 9.73 -17.45
N GLU A 329 12.40 10.17 -18.69
CA GLU A 329 11.35 10.85 -19.47
C GLU A 329 10.13 9.94 -19.68
N THR A 330 10.36 8.67 -19.97
CA THR A 330 9.31 7.68 -20.17
C THR A 330 8.54 7.40 -18.88
N PHE A 331 9.23 7.25 -17.75
CA PHE A 331 8.61 7.10 -16.44
C PHE A 331 7.72 8.30 -16.11
N VAL A 332 8.25 9.52 -16.25
CA VAL A 332 7.46 10.75 -16.03
C VAL A 332 6.24 10.79 -16.94
N ARG A 333 6.39 10.46 -18.24
CA ARG A 333 5.28 10.43 -19.20
C ARG A 333 4.22 9.42 -18.83
N CYS A 334 4.60 8.20 -18.46
CA CYS A 334 3.66 7.14 -18.09
C CYS A 334 2.89 7.49 -16.82
N VAL A 335 3.58 7.91 -15.76
CA VAL A 335 2.93 8.32 -14.51
C VAL A 335 2.01 9.52 -14.73
N ARG A 336 2.42 10.55 -15.48
CA ARG A 336 1.54 11.69 -15.84
C ARG A 336 0.31 11.21 -16.61
N THR A 337 0.47 10.26 -17.52
CA THR A 337 -0.66 9.71 -18.30
C THR A 337 -1.63 8.97 -17.40
N HIS A 338 -1.13 8.18 -16.46
CA HIS A 338 -1.95 7.53 -15.44
C HIS A 338 -2.71 8.57 -14.61
N VAL A 339 -2.02 9.57 -14.06
CA VAL A 339 -2.65 10.67 -13.29
C VAL A 339 -3.72 11.40 -14.12
N LYS A 340 -3.46 11.72 -15.39
CA LYS A 340 -4.47 12.34 -16.28
C LYS A 340 -5.69 11.44 -16.47
N ARG A 341 -5.50 10.13 -16.69
CA ARG A 341 -6.61 9.17 -16.81
C ARG A 341 -7.42 9.11 -15.51
N LEU A 342 -6.75 9.10 -14.36
CA LEU A 342 -7.38 9.13 -13.05
C LEU A 342 -8.20 10.40 -12.84
N LEU A 343 -7.66 11.57 -13.19
CA LEU A 343 -8.38 12.84 -13.08
C LEU A 343 -9.58 12.91 -14.04
N ARG A 344 -9.50 12.28 -15.23
CA ARG A 344 -10.62 12.18 -16.17
C ARG A 344 -11.71 11.23 -15.67
N SER A 345 -11.35 10.04 -15.18
CA SER A 345 -12.32 9.14 -14.53
C SER A 345 -12.88 9.74 -13.25
N SER A 346 -12.09 10.60 -12.60
CA SER A 346 -12.46 11.37 -11.42
C SER A 346 -12.99 12.76 -11.74
N ALA A 347 -13.35 13.12 -12.98
CA ALA A 347 -13.90 14.43 -13.36
C ALA A 347 -15.25 14.69 -12.67
N ILE A 348 -15.19 15.26 -11.46
CA ILE A 348 -16.34 15.48 -10.57
C ILE A 348 -17.21 16.51 -11.26
N PRO A 349 -18.52 16.27 -11.44
CA PRO A 349 -19.44 17.37 -11.71
C PRO A 349 -19.34 18.32 -10.52
N ASP A 350 -18.92 19.55 -10.75
CA ASP A 350 -19.05 20.64 -9.77
C ASP A 350 -20.47 20.62 -9.17
N CYS A 351 -20.65 20.22 -7.90
CA CYS A 351 -21.85 20.57 -7.14
C CYS A 351 -21.79 20.27 -5.61
N HIS A 352 -21.92 21.33 -4.82
CA HIS A 352 -22.65 21.46 -3.55
C HIS A 352 -22.17 20.76 -2.26
N LEU A 353 -22.32 21.49 -1.13
CA LEU A 353 -22.14 21.09 0.29
C LEU A 353 -22.60 19.68 0.70
N ARG A 354 -23.49 19.03 -0.06
CA ARG A 354 -23.91 17.64 0.18
C ARG A 354 -22.77 16.64 -0.04
N ASP A 355 -21.86 16.92 -0.97
CA ASP A 355 -20.73 16.03 -1.25
C ASP A 355 -19.66 16.11 -0.14
N GLU A 356 -19.41 17.29 0.43
CA GLU A 356 -18.49 17.45 1.57
C GLU A 356 -18.99 16.71 2.81
N LEU A 357 -20.25 16.92 3.19
CA LEU A 357 -20.85 16.22 4.34
C LEU A 357 -20.87 14.71 4.13
N TYR A 358 -21.16 14.23 2.91
CA TYR A 358 -21.12 12.81 2.60
C TYR A 358 -19.71 12.24 2.78
N HIS A 359 -18.68 12.95 2.29
CA HIS A 359 -17.30 12.52 2.45
C HIS A 359 -16.86 12.51 3.91
N ASP A 360 -17.30 13.48 4.73
CA ASP A 360 -17.03 13.49 6.17
C ASP A 360 -17.69 12.32 6.89
N ILE A 361 -18.97 12.03 6.59
CA ILE A 361 -19.68 10.88 7.16
C ILE A 361 -19.01 9.58 6.74
N LEU A 362 -18.64 9.45 5.46
CA LEU A 362 -17.94 8.29 4.94
C LEU A 362 -16.59 8.10 5.64
N HIS A 363 -15.85 9.19 5.85
CA HIS A 363 -14.57 9.16 6.57
C HIS A 363 -14.74 8.66 8.01
N HIS A 364 -15.71 9.21 8.74
CA HIS A 364 -16.01 8.77 10.09
C HIS A 364 -16.49 7.31 10.14
N ALA A 365 -17.22 6.84 9.13
CA ALA A 365 -17.62 5.44 9.03
C ALA A 365 -16.40 4.51 8.85
N HIS A 366 -15.42 4.88 8.02
CA HIS A 366 -14.17 4.12 7.86
C HIS A 366 -13.35 4.10 9.14
N VAL A 367 -13.20 5.26 9.80
CA VAL A 367 -12.51 5.35 11.10
C VAL A 367 -13.21 4.46 12.13
N CYS A 368 -14.54 4.50 12.20
CA CYS A 368 -15.33 3.66 13.10
C CYS A 368 -15.09 2.18 12.82
N ASN A 369 -15.26 1.75 11.56
CA ASN A 369 -15.04 0.36 11.15
C ASN A 369 -13.64 -0.13 11.54
N LYS A 370 -12.60 0.67 11.26
CA LYS A 370 -11.21 0.36 11.61
C LYS A 370 -11.01 0.23 13.13
N MET A 371 -11.55 1.15 13.92
CA MET A 371 -11.43 1.11 15.37
C MET A 371 -12.20 -0.06 16.00
N THR A 372 -13.32 -0.48 15.39
CA THR A 372 -14.12 -1.60 15.90
C THR A 372 -13.52 -2.97 15.61
N GLN A 373 -12.63 -3.11 14.63
CA GLN A 373 -12.00 -4.39 14.29
C GLN A 373 -11.17 -5.00 15.44
N LEU A 374 -10.65 -4.15 16.32
CA LEU A 374 -9.80 -4.57 17.46
C LEU A 374 -10.52 -4.41 18.81
N PHE A 375 -11.78 -3.99 18.80
CA PHE A 375 -12.53 -3.71 20.02
C PHE A 375 -13.46 -4.88 20.37
N PHE A 376 -13.23 -5.48 21.55
CA PHE A 376 -14.04 -6.58 22.07
C PHE A 376 -14.69 -6.21 23.41
N GLY A 377 -15.99 -6.51 23.56
CA GLY A 377 -16.74 -6.32 24.81
C GLY A 377 -17.60 -5.03 24.87
N ARG A 378 -18.13 -4.74 26.07
CA ARG A 378 -19.08 -3.62 26.35
C ARG A 378 -20.38 -3.62 25.54
N GLU A 379 -20.77 -4.76 24.97
CA GLU A 379 -21.97 -4.89 24.14
C GLU A 379 -23.23 -4.38 24.83
N LYS A 380 -23.46 -4.75 26.10
CA LYS A 380 -24.64 -4.31 26.87
C LYS A 380 -24.71 -2.78 26.99
N LEU A 381 -23.60 -2.14 27.35
CA LEU A 381 -23.50 -0.69 27.49
C LEU A 381 -23.71 0.02 26.15
N LEU A 382 -23.04 -0.45 25.08
CA LEU A 382 -23.18 0.13 23.74
C LEU A 382 -24.61 -0.04 23.20
N THR A 383 -25.26 -1.18 23.46
CA THR A 383 -26.66 -1.43 23.11
C THR A 383 -27.60 -0.49 23.86
N GLU A 384 -27.36 -0.24 25.16
CA GLU A 384 -28.15 0.70 25.95
C GLU A 384 -28.00 2.14 25.46
N ILE A 385 -26.76 2.57 25.16
CA ILE A 385 -26.48 3.89 24.58
C ILE A 385 -27.18 4.04 23.23
N LYS A 386 -27.07 3.04 22.34
CA LYS A 386 -27.74 3.03 21.04
C LYS A 386 -29.26 3.18 21.19
N SER A 387 -29.88 2.42 22.09
CA SER A 387 -31.32 2.50 22.35
C SER A 387 -31.75 3.89 22.84
N LYS A 388 -30.98 4.50 23.76
CA LYS A 388 -31.26 5.86 24.25
C LYS A 388 -31.13 6.91 23.15
N LEU A 389 -30.08 6.82 22.32
CA LEU A 389 -29.89 7.73 21.19
C LEU A 389 -31.03 7.60 20.17
N GLN A 390 -31.40 6.38 19.78
CA GLN A 390 -32.49 6.14 18.85
C GLN A 390 -33.83 6.73 19.33
N LYS A 391 -34.15 6.61 20.62
CA LYS A 391 -35.37 7.24 21.18
C LYS A 391 -35.37 8.75 20.99
N VAL A 392 -34.25 9.42 21.22
CA VAL A 392 -34.18 10.88 21.08
C VAL A 392 -34.29 11.31 19.62
N TYR A 393 -33.63 10.63 18.69
CA TYR A 393 -33.63 11.04 17.28
C TYR A 393 -34.86 10.57 16.48
N HIS A 394 -35.57 9.52 16.90
CA HIS A 394 -36.83 9.12 16.27
C HIS A 394 -38.03 10.01 16.67
N GLU A 395 -38.01 10.61 17.87
CA GLU A 395 -39.04 11.58 18.30
C GLU A 395 -39.02 12.87 17.45
N ASP A 396 -37.84 13.35 17.04
CA ASP A 396 -37.71 14.61 16.29
C ASP A 396 -38.08 14.48 14.79
N VAL A 397 -37.99 13.30 14.18
CA VAL A 397 -38.36 13.10 12.75
C VAL A 397 -39.89 13.08 12.56
N ALA A 398 -40.65 12.63 13.56
CA ALA A 398 -42.12 12.66 13.53
C ALA A 398 -42.66 14.10 13.49
N LEU A 399 -42.04 15.02 14.23
CA LEU A 399 -42.43 16.44 14.30
C LEU A 399 -42.17 17.22 13.00
N VAL A 400 -41.25 16.75 12.13
CA VAL A 400 -40.97 17.40 10.83
C VAL A 400 -41.94 16.94 9.75
N HIS A 401 -42.51 15.74 9.84
CA HIS A 401 -43.48 15.24 8.88
C HIS A 401 -44.91 15.75 9.10
N GLU A 402 -45.28 16.15 10.33
CA GLU A 402 -46.60 16.72 10.63
C GLU A 402 -46.79 18.17 10.15
N ASN A 403 -45.71 18.89 9.79
CA ASN A 403 -45.76 20.29 9.34
C ASN A 403 -45.81 20.48 7.81
N LYS A 404 -46.30 19.49 7.05
CA LYS A 404 -46.67 19.70 5.63
C LYS A 404 -48.19 19.74 5.49
N THR A 405 -48.79 20.90 5.77
CA THR A 405 -50.13 21.24 5.27
C THR A 405 -50.06 21.46 3.75
N PRO A 406 -51.03 20.97 2.95
CA PRO A 406 -51.10 21.29 1.53
C PRO A 406 -51.49 22.77 1.36
N LEU A 407 -50.81 23.49 0.46
CA LEU A 407 -51.24 24.81 0.02
C LEU A 407 -52.53 24.68 -0.82
N PRO A 408 -53.53 25.56 -0.66
CA PRO A 408 -54.75 25.52 -1.45
C PRO A 408 -54.47 25.87 -2.92
N GLU A 409 -55.18 25.21 -3.82
CA GLU A 409 -55.30 25.54 -5.24
C GLU A 409 -56.13 26.82 -5.44
N ASP A 410 -55.80 27.54 -6.53
CA ASP A 410 -56.50 28.66 -7.16
C ASP A 410 -56.36 30.09 -6.59
N GLU A 411 -55.48 30.88 -7.23
CA GLU A 411 -55.92 32.09 -7.95
C GLU A 411 -54.85 32.53 -8.97
N GLN A 412 -55.22 32.49 -10.25
CA GLN A 412 -54.46 33.12 -11.33
C GLN A 412 -54.75 34.62 -11.41
N VAL A 413 -53.75 35.36 -11.90
CA VAL A 413 -53.79 36.69 -12.55
C VAL A 413 -53.66 37.92 -11.63
N LYS A 414 -52.45 38.52 -11.60
CA LYS A 414 -52.14 39.81 -12.26
C LYS A 414 -50.65 40.17 -12.13
N LYS A 415 -50.03 40.45 -13.29
CA LYS A 415 -48.77 41.19 -13.43
C LYS A 415 -48.99 42.61 -12.90
N GLU A 416 -48.10 43.11 -12.06
CA GLU A 416 -47.57 44.49 -12.15
C GLU A 416 -46.37 44.69 -11.22
N ASN A 417 -45.39 45.43 -11.73
CA ASN A 417 -44.14 45.83 -11.07
C ASN A 417 -44.39 46.57 -9.75
N LYS A 418 -43.56 46.30 -8.73
CA LYS A 418 -42.91 47.35 -7.92
C LYS A 418 -41.83 46.79 -7.00
N ASP A 419 -40.73 47.54 -6.98
CA ASP A 419 -39.57 47.43 -6.11
C ASP A 419 -39.90 47.48 -4.61
N SER A 420 -38.92 46.99 -3.84
CA SER A 420 -38.62 47.30 -2.43
C SER A 420 -39.50 46.70 -1.33
N ALA A 421 -38.92 45.69 -0.65
CA ALA A 421 -38.91 45.43 0.80
C ALA A 421 -38.91 43.91 1.05
N GLN A 422 -37.72 43.36 1.28
CA GLN A 422 -37.55 41.98 1.68
C GLN A 422 -37.77 41.92 3.21
N GLU A 423 -39.00 41.60 3.63
CA GLU A 423 -39.30 41.24 5.02
C GLU A 423 -38.69 39.85 5.31
N ASP A 424 -37.66 39.84 6.17
CA ASP A 424 -37.05 38.66 6.74
C ASP A 424 -38.04 37.93 7.66
N VAL A 425 -38.77 36.94 7.13
CA VAL A 425 -39.41 35.93 7.97
C VAL A 425 -38.33 35.00 8.52
N LYS A 426 -37.69 35.39 9.63
CA LYS A 426 -36.81 34.54 10.43
C LYS A 426 -37.62 33.40 11.05
N THR A 427 -37.65 32.26 10.39
CA THR A 427 -38.01 30.99 11.05
C THR A 427 -36.84 30.59 11.95
N LYS A 428 -36.96 30.84 13.26
CA LYS A 428 -36.02 30.33 14.29
C LYS A 428 -36.03 28.79 14.22
N ARG A 429 -34.98 28.17 13.68
CA ARG A 429 -34.72 26.74 13.88
C ARG A 429 -33.99 26.57 15.20
N GLU A 430 -34.64 25.93 16.17
CA GLU A 430 -34.05 25.53 17.44
C GLU A 430 -33.32 24.19 17.27
N SER A 431 -32.02 24.14 17.57
CA SER A 431 -31.23 22.89 17.60
C SER A 431 -31.09 22.41 19.04
N LYS A 432 -31.39 21.13 19.31
CA LYS A 432 -31.21 20.48 20.62
C LYS A 432 -30.14 19.40 20.51
N TYR A 433 -29.16 19.40 21.42
CA TYR A 433 -28.11 18.38 21.47
C TYR A 433 -28.14 17.62 22.80
N LEU A 434 -27.63 16.39 22.79
CA LEU A 434 -27.44 15.56 23.98
C LEU A 434 -26.01 15.72 24.50
N VAL A 435 -25.88 16.17 25.74
CA VAL A 435 -24.58 16.28 26.42
C VAL A 435 -24.49 15.21 27.51
N LEU A 436 -23.38 14.45 27.53
CA LEU A 436 -23.10 13.48 28.58
C LEU A 436 -22.34 14.19 29.72
N GLN A 437 -23.02 14.36 30.86
CA GLN A 437 -22.43 14.92 32.07
C GLN A 437 -22.72 13.96 33.22
N ASP A 438 -21.68 13.59 33.99
CA ASP A 438 -21.79 12.69 35.15
C ASP A 438 -22.53 11.37 34.87
N GLY A 439 -22.24 10.75 33.72
CA GLY A 439 -22.82 9.47 33.32
C GLY A 439 -24.31 9.52 32.97
N LYS A 440 -24.91 10.71 32.87
CA LYS A 440 -26.31 10.91 32.45
C LYS A 440 -26.37 11.84 31.24
N PHE A 441 -27.14 11.43 30.23
CA PHE A 441 -27.40 12.27 29.07
C PHE A 441 -28.48 13.31 29.40
N ARG A 442 -28.19 14.60 29.18
CA ARG A 442 -29.14 15.70 29.33
C ARG A 442 -29.39 16.37 27.98
N ARG A 443 -30.63 16.80 27.73
CA ARG A 443 -31.00 17.62 26.56
C ARG A 443 -30.70 19.08 26.90
N GLU A 444 -29.86 19.72 26.11
CA GLU A 444 -29.53 21.14 26.27
C GLU A 444 -30.11 21.95 25.10
N LYS A 445 -30.73 23.09 25.40
CA LYS A 445 -31.27 24.03 24.40
C LYS A 445 -30.22 25.09 24.13
N VAL A 446 -29.81 25.25 22.88
CA VAL A 446 -28.89 26.32 22.49
C VAL A 446 -29.65 27.30 21.60
N ASP A 447 -29.67 28.58 22.00
CA ASP A 447 -30.32 29.63 21.20
C ASP A 447 -29.42 29.99 20.01
N SER A 448 -30.03 30.34 18.89
CA SER A 448 -29.38 30.60 17.60
C SER A 448 -28.31 31.72 17.63
N GLU A 449 -28.38 32.62 18.61
CA GLU A 449 -27.36 33.65 18.87
C GLU A 449 -26.11 33.11 19.57
N THR A 450 -26.26 32.06 20.37
CA THR A 450 -25.15 31.41 21.10
C THR A 450 -24.31 30.58 20.14
N GLU A 451 -24.93 29.82 19.22
CA GLU A 451 -24.22 29.10 18.14
C GLU A 451 -23.41 30.05 17.23
N ARG A 452 -23.93 31.26 16.94
CA ARG A 452 -23.20 32.29 16.18
C ARG A 452 -22.01 32.86 16.94
N ARG A 453 -22.15 33.12 18.24
CA ARG A 453 -21.06 33.61 19.10
C ARG A 453 -19.95 32.57 19.29
N GLU A 454 -20.31 31.31 19.49
CA GLU A 454 -19.34 30.22 19.61
C GLU A 454 -18.65 29.88 18.27
N GLY A 455 -19.39 29.95 17.15
CA GLY A 455 -18.83 29.82 15.81
C GLY A 455 -17.83 30.93 15.45
N GLN A 456 -18.09 32.17 15.88
CA GLN A 456 -17.14 33.29 15.72
C GLN A 456 -15.93 33.19 16.68
N GLN A 457 -16.12 32.73 17.92
CA GLN A 457 -15.01 32.48 18.84
C GLN A 457 -14.11 31.30 18.40
N ARG A 458 -14.67 30.26 17.78
CA ARG A 458 -13.88 29.17 17.15
C ARG A 458 -13.04 29.67 15.97
N LYS A 459 -13.57 30.57 15.14
CA LYS A 459 -12.80 31.21 14.06
C LYS A 459 -11.65 32.09 14.58
N GLN A 460 -11.80 32.73 15.75
CA GLN A 460 -10.72 33.52 16.36
C GLN A 460 -9.65 32.65 17.05
N ARG A 461 -10.01 31.48 17.61
CA ARG A 461 -9.03 30.57 18.26
C ARG A 461 -8.11 29.83 17.29
N PHE A 462 -8.46 29.70 16.02
CA PHE A 462 -7.59 29.08 14.99
C PHE A 462 -6.73 30.10 14.21
N GLY A 463 -6.75 31.39 14.59
CA GLY A 463 -6.03 32.46 13.88
C GLY A 463 -4.63 32.82 14.40
N SER A 464 -4.16 32.23 15.51
CA SER A 464 -2.84 32.60 16.06
C SER A 464 -2.21 31.46 16.86
N GLY A 465 -1.44 30.59 16.18
CA GLY A 465 -0.60 29.57 16.82
C GLY A 465 0.81 29.65 16.27
N LYS A 466 1.70 30.32 17.00
CA LYS A 466 3.15 30.35 16.75
C LYS A 466 3.71 28.92 16.72
N TRP A 467 4.55 28.65 15.74
CA TRP A 467 5.40 27.47 15.67
C TRP A 467 6.32 27.45 16.89
N CYS A 468 6.14 26.46 17.76
CA CYS A 468 7.11 26.16 18.80
C CYS A 468 8.01 25.03 18.28
N VAL A 469 9.25 25.39 17.94
CA VAL A 469 10.35 24.47 17.71
C VAL A 469 10.77 23.92 19.08
N GLN A 470 10.79 22.61 19.25
CA GLN A 470 11.58 21.98 20.31
C GLN A 470 12.54 20.96 19.70
N LYS A 471 13.75 21.00 20.28
CA LYS A 471 15.01 20.39 19.89
C LYS A 471 15.00 18.87 19.88
#